data_AF-A0A7Y0X3X8-F1
#
_entry.id   AF-A0A7Y0X3X8-F1
#
_cell.length_a   1.000
_cell.length_b   1.000
_cell.length_c   1.000
_cell.angle_alpha   90.00
_cell.angle_beta   90.00
_cell.angle_gamma   90.00
#
_symmetry.space_group_name_H-M   'P 1'
#
loop_
_entity.id
_entity.type
_entity.pdbx_description
1 polymer ?
#
loop_
_entity_poly.entity_id
_entity_poly.type
_entity_poly.pdbx_seq_one_letter_code
_entity_poly.pdbx_strand_id
1 'polypeptide(L)'
;AMVDSDRGITNLHVPSDVIVDASMPAMLRASGQMWGPDGKQKDTKAMIPDRCYAGVYQAVIDFCKQNGAFDPTTMGSVPNVGLMAQKAEEYG
;
A
#
# COMPACT_ATOMS: atom_id res chain seq x y z
N ALA A 1 -9.40 -3.96 -8.08
CA ALA A 1 -8.08 -3.42 -8.45
C ALA A 1 -7.52 -4.25 -9.60
N MET A 2 -6.96 -3.56 -10.59
CA MET A 2 -6.31 -4.14 -11.76
C MET A 2 -4.80 -3.97 -11.63
N VAL A 3 -4.06 -4.98 -12.08
CA VAL A 3 -2.61 -4.88 -12.34
C VAL A 3 -2.41 -4.24 -13.70
N ASP A 4 -3.20 -4.68 -14.69
CA ASP A 4 -3.23 -4.13 -16.04
C ASP A 4 -4.68 -4.18 -16.55
N SER A 5 -5.34 -3.03 -16.64
CA SER A 5 -6.74 -2.94 -17.07
C SER A 5 -6.92 -3.25 -18.55
N ASP A 6 -5.96 -2.86 -19.40
CA ASP A 6 -6.05 -3.01 -20.86
C ASP A 6 -5.92 -4.48 -21.26
N ARG A 7 -5.17 -5.25 -20.47
CA ARG A 7 -5.00 -6.70 -20.63
C ARG A 7 -5.94 -7.53 -19.76
N GLY A 8 -6.81 -6.90 -18.97
CA GLY A 8 -7.76 -7.58 -18.08
C GLY A 8 -7.13 -8.31 -16.89
N ILE A 9 -5.89 -7.99 -16.53
CA ILE A 9 -5.17 -8.65 -15.43
C ILE A 9 -5.58 -8.03 -14.09
N THR A 10 -6.21 -8.83 -13.23
CA THR A 10 -6.73 -8.42 -11.91
C THR A 10 -5.73 -8.70 -10.80
N ASN A 11 -5.96 -8.08 -9.64
CA ASN A 11 -5.24 -8.38 -8.38
C ASN A 11 -5.27 -9.86 -7.94
N LEU A 12 -6.16 -10.67 -8.52
CA LEU A 12 -6.32 -12.08 -8.17
C LEU A 12 -5.74 -13.04 -9.22
N HIS A 13 -5.08 -12.50 -10.27
CA HIS A 13 -4.52 -13.34 -11.34
C HIS A 13 -3.28 -14.10 -10.89
N VAL A 14 -2.31 -13.41 -10.29
CA VAL A 14 -1.05 -14.03 -9.83
C VAL A 14 -0.72 -13.53 -8.41
N PRO A 15 -0.38 -14.42 -7.46
CA PRO A 15 -0.11 -14.02 -6.07
C PRO A 15 1.05 -13.04 -5.90
N SER A 16 2.02 -13.04 -6.82
CA SER A 16 3.20 -12.18 -6.77
C SER A 16 3.01 -10.82 -7.44
N ASP A 17 1.87 -10.56 -8.09
CA ASP A 17 1.67 -9.31 -8.83
C ASP A 17 1.50 -8.10 -7.90
N VAL A 18 0.91 -8.31 -6.73
CA VAL A 18 0.60 -7.23 -5.76
C VAL A 18 1.19 -7.60 -4.41
N ILE A 19 2.37 -7.04 -4.14
CA ILE A 19 3.13 -7.25 -2.91
C ILE A 19 2.87 -6.07 -1.97
N VAL A 20 2.52 -6.36 -0.71
CA VAL A 20 1.95 -5.37 0.23
C VAL A 20 2.89 -4.18 0.52
N ASP A 21 4.19 -4.42 0.61
CA ASP A 21 5.22 -3.41 0.92
C ASP A 21 5.40 -2.38 -0.21
N ALA A 22 5.21 -2.79 -1.46
CA ALA A 22 5.27 -1.92 -2.63
C ALA A 22 3.90 -1.31 -2.97
N SER A 23 2.84 -2.11 -2.91
CA SER A 23 1.51 -1.71 -3.40
C SER A 23 0.79 -0.73 -2.48
N MET A 24 0.94 -0.86 -1.15
CA MET A 24 0.27 0.05 -0.21
C MET A 24 0.79 1.48 -0.28
N PRO A 25 2.12 1.74 -0.30
CA PRO A 25 2.64 3.11 -0.53
C PRO A 25 2.24 3.68 -1.89
N ALA A 26 2.22 2.87 -2.94
CA ALA A 26 1.78 3.31 -4.27
C ALA A 26 0.32 3.79 -4.26
N MET A 27 -0.56 3.02 -3.62
CA MET A 27 -1.98 3.36 -3.46
C MET A 27 -2.18 4.64 -2.62
N LEU A 28 -1.46 4.75 -1.49
CA LEU A 28 -1.49 5.95 -0.63
C LEU A 28 -1.09 7.22 -1.37
N ARG A 29 0.00 7.17 -2.14
CA ARG A 29 0.47 8.30 -2.95
C ARG A 29 -0.52 8.65 -4.08
N ALA A 30 -1.19 7.65 -4.64
CA ALA A 30 -2.23 7.82 -5.65
C ALA A 30 -3.59 8.18 -5.02
N SER A 31 -3.61 9.09 -4.05
CA SER A 31 -4.83 9.57 -3.38
C SER A 31 -5.66 8.48 -2.69
N GLY A 32 -5.03 7.38 -2.27
CA GLY A 32 -5.74 6.25 -1.66
C GLY A 32 -6.50 5.38 -2.66
N GLN A 33 -6.13 5.45 -3.95
CA GLN A 33 -6.88 4.83 -5.04
C GLN A 33 -6.07 3.76 -5.78
N MET A 34 -6.78 2.83 -6.41
CA MET A 34 -6.22 1.81 -7.29
C MET A 34 -6.94 1.79 -8.64
N TRP A 35 -6.29 1.24 -9.66
CA TRP A 35 -6.87 1.13 -11.00
C TRP A 35 -8.07 0.16 -11.03
N GLY A 36 -9.18 0.61 -11.61
CA GLY A 36 -10.38 -0.16 -11.88
C GLY A 36 -10.37 -0.81 -13.27
N PRO A 37 -11.37 -1.67 -13.56
CA PRO A 37 -11.50 -2.33 -14.86
C PRO A 37 -11.79 -1.36 -16.02
N ASP A 38 -12.18 -0.13 -15.72
CA ASP A 38 -12.39 0.96 -16.68
C ASP A 38 -11.12 1.80 -16.91
N GLY A 39 -9.96 1.35 -16.43
CA GLY A 39 -8.70 2.07 -16.58
C GLY A 39 -8.67 3.40 -15.84
N LYS A 40 -9.46 3.56 -14.77
CA LYS A 40 -9.50 4.78 -13.93
C LYS A 40 -9.18 4.46 -12.47
N GLN A 41 -8.60 5.44 -11.78
CA GLN A 41 -8.37 5.34 -10.34
C GLN A 41 -9.69 5.44 -9.57
N LYS A 42 -9.83 4.58 -8.56
CA LYS A 42 -11.00 4.50 -7.67
C LYS A 42 -10.57 4.24 -6.24
N ASP A 43 -11.35 4.75 -5.30
CA ASP A 43 -11.23 4.40 -3.89
C ASP A 43 -11.27 2.89 -3.72
N THR A 44 -10.42 2.38 -2.82
CA THR A 44 -10.24 0.95 -2.63
C THR A 44 -10.48 0.54 -1.18
N LYS A 45 -10.96 -0.69 -1.01
CA LYS A 45 -10.86 -1.41 0.27
C LYS A 45 -9.62 -2.30 0.20
N ALA A 46 -8.51 -1.84 0.77
CA ALA A 46 -7.28 -2.60 0.84
C ALA A 46 -7.36 -3.67 1.95
N MET A 47 -7.62 -4.92 1.56
CA MET A 47 -7.74 -6.04 2.50
C MET A 47 -6.37 -6.59 2.88
N ILE A 48 -5.93 -6.30 4.11
CA ILE A 48 -4.79 -6.96 4.76
C ILE A 48 -5.40 -7.83 5.87
N PRO A 49 -5.46 -9.17 5.70
CA PRO A 49 -6.23 -10.02 6.60
C PRO A 49 -5.71 -10.04 8.04
N ASP A 50 -4.40 -10.05 8.20
CA ASP A 50 -3.77 -10.10 9.53
C ASP A 50 -3.61 -8.70 10.13
N ARG A 51 -3.78 -8.63 11.45
CA ARG A 51 -3.82 -7.37 12.21
C ARG A 51 -2.45 -6.86 12.68
N CYS A 52 -1.39 -7.67 12.64
CA CYS A 52 -0.08 -7.30 13.18
C CYS A 52 0.47 -6.02 12.53
N TYR A 53 0.27 -5.86 11.22
CA TYR A 53 0.79 -4.71 10.47
C TYR A 53 -0.27 -3.87 9.75
N ALA A 54 -1.51 -4.37 9.61
CA ALA A 54 -2.57 -3.66 8.90
C ALA A 54 -2.88 -2.26 9.50
N GLY A 55 -2.80 -2.13 10.83
CA GLY A 55 -3.10 -0.88 11.53
C GLY A 55 -2.18 0.28 11.14
N VAL A 56 -0.93 0.00 10.74
CA VAL A 56 0.03 1.04 10.33
C VAL A 56 -0.48 1.77 9.08
N TYR A 57 -0.96 1.03 8.09
CA TYR A 57 -1.50 1.63 6.86
C TYR A 57 -2.79 2.39 7.12
N GLN A 58 -3.68 1.86 7.97
CA GLN A 58 -4.92 2.52 8.32
C GLN A 58 -4.66 3.89 8.97
N ALA A 59 -3.68 3.98 9.88
CA ALA A 59 -3.30 5.24 10.50
C ALA A 59 -2.82 6.29 9.48
N VAL A 60 -2.04 5.88 8.47
CA VAL A 60 -1.59 6.78 7.39
C VAL A 60 -2.76 7.22 6.50
N ILE A 61 -3.69 6.32 6.17
CA ILE A 61 -4.90 6.64 5.41
C ILE A 61 -5.71 7.71 6.14
N ASP A 62 -5.97 7.52 7.43
CA ASP A 62 -6.79 8.44 8.22
C ASP A 62 -6.09 9.79 8.40
N PHE A 63 -4.78 9.79 8.61
CA PHE A 63 -3.97 11.00 8.65
C PHE A 63 -4.08 11.80 7.35
N CYS A 64 -3.90 11.16 6.19
CA CYS A 64 -3.99 11.85 4.89
C CYS A 64 -5.40 12.33 4.56
N LYS A 65 -6.44 11.62 5.00
CA LYS A 65 -7.83 12.11 4.88
C LYS A 65 -8.07 13.37 5.70
N GLN A 66 -7.48 13.46 6.89
CA GLN A 66 -7.65 14.61 7.78
C GLN A 66 -6.77 15.80 7.40
N ASN A 67 -5.54 15.55 6.95
CA ASN A 67 -4.50 16.59 6.78
C ASN A 67 -4.11 16.84 5.32
N GLY A 68 -4.63 16.06 4.37
CA GLY A 68 -4.21 16.09 2.98
C GLY A 68 -2.96 15.24 2.71
N ALA A 69 -2.47 15.32 1.47
CA ALA A 69 -1.25 14.64 1.07
C ALA A 69 -0.01 15.23 1.76
N PHE A 70 1.02 14.42 1.97
CA PHE A 70 2.32 14.91 2.44
C PHE A 70 2.93 15.89 1.43
N ASP A 71 3.59 16.92 1.96
CA ASP A 71 4.35 17.89 1.17
C ASP A 71 5.86 17.53 1.18
N PRO A 72 6.42 17.07 0.04
CA PRO A 72 7.83 16.69 -0.04
C PRO A 72 8.80 17.85 0.21
N THR A 73 8.38 19.10 0.09
CA THR A 73 9.25 20.28 0.26
C THR A 73 9.48 20.63 1.72
N THR A 74 8.61 20.16 2.62
CA THR A 74 8.61 20.51 4.04
C THR A 74 8.60 19.30 4.99
N MET A 75 8.27 18.10 4.50
CA MET A 75 8.23 16.91 5.34
C MET A 75 9.60 16.55 5.93
N GLY A 76 9.60 15.97 7.12
CA GLY A 76 10.78 15.36 7.73
C GLY A 76 11.17 14.04 7.06
N SER A 77 12.09 13.32 7.70
CA SER A 77 12.53 11.97 7.29
C SER A 77 12.31 10.96 8.41
N VAL A 78 12.00 9.72 8.04
CA VAL A 78 11.82 8.59 8.97
C VAL A 78 12.82 7.49 8.59
N PRO A 79 14.01 7.43 9.25
CA PRO A 79 14.93 6.31 9.10
C PRO A 79 14.41 5.06 9.84
N ASN A 80 14.95 3.89 9.52
CA ASN A 80 14.62 2.62 10.17
C ASN A 80 15.89 1.88 10.65
N VAL A 81 15.83 1.30 11.85
CA VAL A 81 16.80 0.33 12.37
C VAL A 81 16.05 -0.97 12.63
N GLY A 82 16.15 -1.91 11.69
CA GLY A 82 15.37 -3.16 11.71
C GLY A 82 16.11 -4.31 12.40
N LEU A 83 15.39 -5.05 13.23
CA LEU A 83 15.82 -6.36 13.71
C LEU A 83 15.65 -7.38 12.56
N MET A 84 16.74 -8.01 12.11
CA MET A 84 16.70 -8.95 10.98
C MET A 84 17.74 -10.09 11.06
N ALA A 85 18.62 -10.06 12.05
CA ALA A 85 19.70 -11.04 12.16
C ALA A 85 19.16 -12.46 12.39
N GLN A 86 19.83 -13.45 11.82
CA GLN A 86 19.56 -14.89 12.05
C GLN A 86 18.11 -15.34 11.75
N LYS A 87 17.49 -14.80 10.69
CA LYS A 87 16.08 -15.10 10.34
C LYS A 87 15.12 -14.78 11.50
N ALA A 88 15.20 -13.54 11.98
CA ALA A 88 14.34 -13.08 13.06
C ALA A 88 12.86 -13.06 12.66
N GLU A 89 11.99 -13.38 13.61
CA GLU A 89 10.52 -13.23 13.50
C GLU A 89 9.93 -14.05 12.34
N GLU A 90 9.03 -13.49 11.52
CA GLU A 90 8.34 -14.19 10.43
C GLU A 90 9.28 -14.63 9.28
N TYR A 91 10.54 -14.19 9.27
CA TYR A 91 11.53 -14.57 8.26
C TYR A 91 12.21 -15.93 8.54
N GLY A 92 11.98 -16.53 9.72
CA GLY A 92 12.52 -17.82 10.16
C GLY A 92 11.61 -19.00 9.89
#